data_AF-A0A2R2W6N8-F1
#
_entry.id   AF-A0A2R2W6N8-F1
#
_cell.length_a   1.000
_cell.length_b   1.000
_cell.length_c   1.000
_cell.angle_alpha   90.00
_cell.angle_beta   90.00
_cell.angle_gamma   90.00
#
_symmetry.space_group_name_H-M   'P 1'
#
loop_
_entity.id
_entity.type
_entity.pdbx_description
1 polymer ?
#
loop_
_entity_poly.entity_id
_entity_poly.type
_entity_poly.pdbx_seq_one_letter_code
_entity_poly.pdbx_strand_id
1 'polypeptide(L)'
;MPKQYAQIRPEMWFDDDWRSLTAAAQHLYLVMLSDPALSYAGVAPWHPGRIAQRAKEWSTLDVMKAAVELSYSWFLVFDQDTEEVLVRSYIRHDGLLKQPRLAVSIANAFGAIGSNKLRAAVVHELARLRKENPDLPAWEKPQVKTVLRQNAVNPRDMDPDLELPFGVDLGVHLPQTQVEVSGLSTTATATSTPPTPSPKADAAAEIESYPQGPGRSDTR
;
A
#
# COMPACT_ATOMS: atom_id res chain seq x y z
N MET A 1 -12.08 3.95 24.80
CA MET A 1 -10.68 4.39 24.96
C MET A 1 -9.93 4.05 23.68
N PRO A 2 -9.08 4.94 23.17
CA PRO A 2 -8.23 4.63 22.03
C PRO A 2 -7.26 3.49 22.37
N LYS A 3 -6.92 2.67 21.38
CA LYS A 3 -6.00 1.53 21.52
C LYS A 3 -4.60 2.05 21.88
N GLN A 4 -4.04 1.55 22.99
CA GLN A 4 -2.72 1.99 23.48
C GLN A 4 -1.57 1.17 22.92
N TYR A 5 -1.80 -0.11 22.61
CA TYR A 5 -0.79 -1.03 22.10
C TYR A 5 -1.40 -1.94 21.04
N ALA A 6 -0.60 -2.35 20.05
CA ALA A 6 -0.94 -3.42 19.11
C ALA A 6 -0.33 -4.74 19.59
N GLN A 7 -1.11 -5.83 19.49
CA GLN A 7 -0.60 -7.16 19.80
C GLN A 7 0.17 -7.71 18.61
N ILE A 8 1.47 -7.92 18.78
CA ILE A 8 2.31 -8.64 17.84
C ILE A 8 2.54 -10.04 18.39
N ARG A 9 2.11 -11.04 17.62
CA ARG A 9 2.20 -12.45 18.02
C ARG A 9 3.59 -13.00 17.69
N PRO A 10 4.37 -13.52 18.66
CA PRO A 10 5.67 -14.11 18.39
C PRO A 10 5.61 -15.24 17.35
N GLU A 11 4.47 -15.91 17.23
CA GLU A 11 4.28 -17.01 16.29
C GLU A 11 4.42 -16.60 14.82
N MET A 12 4.32 -15.30 14.49
CA MET A 12 4.55 -14.83 13.11
C MET A 12 5.96 -15.15 12.60
N TRP A 13 6.95 -15.23 13.50
CA TRP A 13 8.33 -15.54 13.14
C TRP A 13 8.55 -17.02 12.79
N PHE A 14 7.55 -17.88 12.98
CA PHE A 14 7.56 -19.28 12.56
C PHE A 14 6.66 -19.54 11.34
N ASP A 15 5.95 -18.52 10.85
CA ASP A 15 5.04 -18.62 9.71
C ASP A 15 5.83 -18.51 8.38
N ASP A 16 5.67 -19.50 7.51
CA ASP A 16 6.39 -19.58 6.23
C ASP A 16 5.99 -18.45 5.28
N ASP A 17 4.70 -18.09 5.23
CA ASP A 17 4.19 -17.01 4.40
C ASP A 17 4.78 -15.67 4.89
N TRP A 18 4.86 -15.44 6.20
CA TRP A 18 5.48 -14.24 6.78
C TRP A 18 6.97 -14.14 6.47
N ARG A 19 7.71 -15.24 6.65
CA ARG A 19 9.16 -15.29 6.40
C ARG A 19 9.52 -15.19 4.91
N SER A 20 8.55 -15.40 4.02
CA SER A 20 8.73 -15.21 2.58
C SER A 20 8.68 -13.74 2.14
N LEU A 21 8.14 -12.85 2.99
CA LEU A 21 8.03 -11.42 2.71
C LEU A 21 9.38 -10.70 2.79
N THR A 22 9.52 -9.65 1.99
CA THR A 22 10.62 -8.68 2.13
C THR A 22 10.50 -7.91 3.44
N ALA A 23 11.63 -7.41 3.93
CA ALA A 23 11.65 -6.55 5.12
C ALA A 23 10.76 -5.31 4.97
N ALA A 24 10.65 -4.75 3.76
CA ALA A 24 9.78 -3.61 3.47
C ALA A 24 8.29 -3.98 3.63
N ALA A 25 7.87 -5.13 3.10
CA ALA A 25 6.51 -5.64 3.27
C ALA A 25 6.19 -5.99 4.73
N GLN A 26 7.09 -6.69 5.43
CA GLN A 26 6.93 -6.96 6.86
C GLN A 26 6.78 -5.67 7.67
N HIS A 27 7.61 -4.67 7.39
CA HIS A 27 7.55 -3.38 8.07
C HIS A 27 6.24 -2.64 7.76
N LEU A 28 5.80 -2.59 6.50
CA LEU A 28 4.52 -1.98 6.13
C LEU A 28 3.34 -2.65 6.83
N TYR A 29 3.30 -3.98 6.90
CA TYR A 29 2.28 -4.69 7.65
C TYR A 29 2.24 -4.27 9.12
N LEU A 30 3.40 -4.18 9.79
CA LEU A 30 3.47 -3.76 11.20
C LEU A 30 3.02 -2.30 11.39
N VAL A 31 3.36 -1.42 10.45
CA VAL A 31 2.90 -0.02 10.43
C VAL A 31 1.37 0.05 10.31
N MET A 32 0.76 -0.78 9.46
CA MET A 32 -0.71 -0.82 9.32
C MET A 32 -1.40 -1.46 10.53
N LEU A 33 -0.83 -2.53 11.09
CA LEU A 33 -1.35 -3.21 12.27
C LEU A 33 -1.36 -2.33 13.53
N SER A 34 -0.43 -1.36 13.59
CA SER A 34 -0.28 -0.42 14.70
C SER A 34 -0.81 0.99 14.40
N ASP A 35 -1.50 1.16 13.27
CA ASP A 35 -2.07 2.44 12.87
C ASP A 35 -3.11 2.93 13.90
N PRO A 36 -3.02 4.19 14.39
CA PRO A 36 -3.99 4.73 15.34
C PRO A 36 -5.41 4.85 14.75
N ALA A 37 -5.56 4.88 13.43
CA ALA A 37 -6.83 4.89 12.72
C ALA A 37 -7.36 3.49 12.38
N LEU A 38 -6.65 2.42 12.76
CA LEU A 38 -7.12 1.04 12.55
C LEU A 38 -8.40 0.80 13.35
N SER A 39 -9.49 0.55 12.63
CA SER A 39 -10.80 0.29 13.22
C SER A 39 -10.87 -1.08 13.90
N TYR A 40 -11.90 -1.29 14.73
CA TYR A 40 -12.17 -2.62 15.30
C TYR A 40 -12.45 -3.69 14.24
N ALA A 41 -12.84 -3.32 13.03
CA ALA A 41 -13.02 -4.25 11.91
C ALA A 41 -11.71 -4.56 11.16
N GLY A 42 -10.58 -3.98 11.58
CA GLY A 42 -9.27 -4.17 10.95
C GLY A 42 -9.05 -3.34 9.69
N VAL A 43 -9.94 -2.38 9.42
CA VAL A 43 -9.82 -1.46 8.28
C VAL A 43 -9.21 -0.14 8.72
N ALA A 44 -8.28 0.39 7.93
CA ALA A 44 -7.64 1.70 8.10
C ALA A 44 -7.66 2.49 6.77
N PRO A 45 -7.48 3.82 6.80
CA PRO A 45 -7.31 4.62 5.59
C PRO A 45 -6.02 4.26 4.82
N TRP A 46 -6.12 4.15 3.51
CA TRP A 46 -5.01 3.87 2.59
C TRP A 46 -4.53 5.16 1.92
N HIS A 47 -3.59 5.84 2.57
CA HIS A 47 -2.96 7.04 2.01
C HIS A 47 -1.44 6.86 1.92
N PRO A 48 -0.92 6.28 0.81
CA PRO A 48 0.50 5.94 0.64
C PRO A 48 1.45 7.12 0.92
N GLY A 49 1.10 8.33 0.47
CA GLY A 49 1.89 9.54 0.72
C GLY A 49 2.01 9.89 2.21
N ARG A 50 0.94 9.69 2.99
CA ARG A 50 0.95 9.90 4.45
C ARG A 50 1.69 8.78 5.18
N ILE A 51 1.54 7.53 4.71
CA ILE A 51 2.21 6.37 5.27
C ILE A 51 3.73 6.49 5.09
N ALA A 52 4.19 6.98 3.94
CA ALA A 52 5.61 7.22 3.67
C ALA A 52 6.25 8.16 4.70
N GLN A 53 5.51 9.10 5.29
CA GLN A 53 6.04 10.01 6.32
C GLN A 53 6.33 9.32 7.67
N ARG A 54 5.97 8.04 7.84
CA ARG A 54 6.23 7.30 9.09
C ARG A 54 7.66 6.77 9.21
N ALA A 55 8.42 6.75 8.12
CA ALA A 55 9.82 6.35 8.13
C ALA A 55 10.65 7.26 7.21
N LYS A 56 11.81 7.69 7.68
CA LYS A 56 12.68 8.65 6.96
C LYS A 56 13.07 8.19 5.56
N GLU A 57 13.23 6.88 5.38
CA GLU A 57 13.71 6.27 4.13
C GLU A 57 12.59 5.84 3.19
N TRP A 58 11.32 6.02 3.59
CA TRP A 58 10.20 5.64 2.73
C TRP A 58 9.84 6.76 1.76
N SER A 59 9.80 6.41 0.49
CA SER A 59 9.03 7.13 -0.52
C SER A 59 7.63 6.53 -0.67
N THR A 60 6.73 7.28 -1.29
CA THR A 60 5.41 6.75 -1.69
C THR A 60 5.56 5.52 -2.59
N LEU A 61 6.58 5.49 -3.46
CA LEU A 61 6.85 4.36 -4.31
C LEU A 61 7.23 3.11 -3.51
N ASP A 62 8.06 3.26 -2.47
CA ASP A 62 8.46 2.12 -1.62
C ASP A 62 7.26 1.52 -0.88
N VAL A 63 6.37 2.38 -0.37
CA VAL A 63 5.10 1.95 0.26
C VAL A 63 4.24 1.18 -0.74
N MET A 64 4.10 1.68 -1.97
CA MET A 64 3.30 1.02 -3.01
C MET A 64 3.89 -0.33 -3.42
N LYS A 65 5.22 -0.44 -3.56
CA LYS A 65 5.89 -1.72 -3.86
C LYS A 65 5.65 -2.76 -2.77
N ALA A 66 5.82 -2.36 -1.51
CA ALA A 66 5.53 -3.23 -0.36
C ALA A 66 4.04 -3.60 -0.26
N ALA A 67 3.13 -2.69 -0.64
CA ALA A 67 1.70 -2.94 -0.66
C ALA A 67 1.30 -3.98 -1.71
N VAL A 68 1.87 -3.88 -2.92
CA VAL A 68 1.67 -4.88 -3.98
C VAL A 68 2.07 -6.27 -3.47
N GLU A 69 3.26 -6.39 -2.87
CA GLU A 69 3.71 -7.66 -2.29
C GLU A 69 2.72 -8.20 -1.23
N LEU A 70 2.33 -7.36 -0.27
CA LEU A 70 1.37 -7.75 0.78
C LEU A 70 -0.01 -8.12 0.24
N SER A 71 -0.41 -7.54 -0.90
CA SER A 71 -1.68 -7.85 -1.57
C SER A 71 -1.65 -9.25 -2.21
N TYR A 72 -0.56 -9.61 -2.88
CA TYR A 72 -0.38 -10.95 -3.47
C TYR A 72 -0.14 -12.03 -2.41
N SER A 73 0.47 -11.69 -1.28
CA SER A 73 0.63 -12.59 -0.13
C SER A 73 -0.58 -12.59 0.81
N TRP A 74 -1.64 -11.83 0.48
CA TRP A 74 -2.93 -11.79 1.19
C TRP A 74 -2.83 -11.41 2.67
N PHE A 75 -1.80 -10.69 3.07
CA PHE A 75 -1.67 -10.14 4.42
C PHE A 75 -2.56 -8.91 4.59
N LEU A 76 -2.58 -8.05 3.56
CA LEU A 76 -3.42 -6.87 3.47
C LEU A 76 -4.30 -6.96 2.21
N VAL A 77 -5.54 -6.48 2.33
CA VAL A 77 -6.45 -6.30 1.17
C VAL A 77 -6.67 -4.81 1.00
N PHE A 78 -6.50 -4.33 -0.22
CA PHE A 78 -6.60 -2.91 -0.54
C PHE A 78 -7.82 -2.66 -1.44
N ASP A 79 -8.35 -1.45 -1.34
CA ASP A 79 -9.34 -0.89 -2.26
C ASP A 79 -8.91 0.57 -2.51
N GLN A 80 -8.40 0.84 -3.72
CA GLN A 80 -7.93 2.17 -4.08
C GLN A 80 -9.07 3.17 -4.27
N ASP A 81 -10.23 2.72 -4.74
CA ASP A 81 -11.37 3.59 -5.05
C ASP A 81 -11.95 4.20 -3.78
N THR A 82 -11.98 3.43 -2.69
CA THR A 82 -12.44 3.91 -1.39
C THR A 82 -11.32 4.41 -0.48
N GLU A 83 -10.06 4.32 -0.93
CA GLU A 83 -8.87 4.63 -0.13
C GLU A 83 -8.86 3.87 1.22
N GLU A 84 -9.14 2.57 1.21
CA GLU A 84 -9.19 1.73 2.42
C GLU A 84 -8.25 0.52 2.30
N VAL A 85 -7.76 0.05 3.46
CA VAL A 85 -6.97 -1.18 3.57
C VAL A 85 -7.41 -2.01 4.77
N LEU A 86 -7.56 -3.31 4.58
CA LEU A 86 -7.88 -4.31 5.60
C LEU A 86 -6.62 -5.06 6.03
N VAL A 87 -6.35 -5.07 7.33
CA VAL A 87 -5.42 -5.99 7.98
C VAL A 87 -6.15 -7.30 8.28
N ARG A 88 -6.05 -8.28 7.37
CA ARG A 88 -6.89 -9.49 7.35
C ARG A 88 -6.90 -10.27 8.67
N SER A 89 -5.73 -10.41 9.27
CA SER A 89 -5.53 -11.23 10.47
C SER A 89 -5.89 -10.50 11.78
N TYR A 90 -6.26 -9.22 11.72
CA TYR A 90 -6.45 -8.37 12.89
C TYR A 90 -7.47 -8.93 13.87
N ILE A 91 -8.69 -9.22 13.39
CA ILE A 91 -9.81 -9.71 14.22
C ILE A 91 -9.45 -11.06 14.86
N ARG A 92 -8.71 -11.92 14.13
CA ARG A 92 -8.25 -13.23 14.60
C ARG A 92 -7.28 -13.08 15.76
N HIS A 93 -6.32 -12.16 15.66
CA HIS A 93 -5.18 -12.10 16.58
C HIS A 93 -5.39 -11.20 17.78
N ASP A 94 -6.16 -10.12 17.65
CA ASP A 94 -6.34 -9.13 18.73
C ASP A 94 -7.31 -9.62 19.82
N GLY A 95 -7.88 -10.83 19.66
CA GLY A 95 -8.70 -11.50 20.69
C GLY A 95 -10.07 -10.85 20.92
N LEU A 96 -10.48 -9.93 20.06
CA LEU A 96 -11.68 -9.10 20.19
C LEU A 96 -12.97 -9.93 20.36
N LEU A 97 -13.07 -11.06 19.66
CA LEU A 97 -14.25 -11.93 19.71
C LEU A 97 -14.42 -12.68 21.04
N LYS A 98 -13.37 -12.75 21.88
CA LYS A 98 -13.48 -13.33 23.23
C LYS A 98 -14.32 -12.45 24.15
N GLN A 99 -14.43 -11.15 23.85
CA GLN A 99 -15.19 -10.20 24.65
C GLN A 99 -16.47 -9.78 23.89
N PRO A 100 -17.67 -10.14 24.37
CA PRO A 100 -18.91 -9.87 23.64
C PRO A 100 -19.18 -8.38 23.34
N ARG A 101 -18.66 -7.46 24.15
CA ARG A 101 -18.76 -6.01 23.92
C ARG A 101 -17.89 -5.54 22.74
N LEU A 102 -16.70 -6.12 22.60
CA LEU A 102 -15.81 -5.80 21.49
C LEU A 102 -16.32 -6.41 20.18
N ALA A 103 -16.98 -7.58 20.23
CA ALA A 103 -17.67 -8.13 19.06
C ALA A 103 -18.76 -7.19 18.48
N VAL A 104 -19.50 -6.48 19.34
CA VAL A 104 -20.42 -5.43 18.89
C VAL A 104 -19.67 -4.24 18.28
N SER A 105 -18.51 -3.89 18.83
CA SER A 105 -17.65 -2.83 18.29
C SER A 105 -17.10 -3.18 16.89
N ILE A 106 -16.75 -4.45 16.65
CA ILE A 106 -16.41 -4.97 15.32
C ILE A 106 -17.59 -4.78 14.36
N ALA A 107 -18.80 -5.19 14.75
CA ALA A 107 -19.97 -5.09 13.89
C ALA A 107 -20.35 -3.63 13.57
N ASN A 108 -20.19 -2.72 14.53
CA ASN A 108 -20.38 -1.29 14.31
C ASN A 108 -19.31 -0.70 13.38
N ALA A 109 -18.04 -1.04 13.59
CA ALA A 109 -16.94 -0.62 12.71
C ALA A 109 -17.10 -1.17 11.29
N PHE A 110 -17.60 -2.39 11.15
CA PHE A 110 -17.95 -2.97 9.86
C PHE A 110 -19.02 -2.15 9.12
N GLY A 111 -19.97 -1.52 9.83
CA GLY A 111 -20.93 -0.60 9.24
C GLY A 111 -20.33 0.68 8.66
N ALA A 112 -19.11 1.05 9.06
CA ALA A 112 -18.41 2.25 8.59
C ALA A 112 -17.48 2.00 7.40
N ILE A 113 -17.26 0.73 7.02
CA ILE A 113 -16.42 0.37 5.86
C ILE A 113 -17.16 0.79 4.58
N GLY A 114 -16.51 1.59 3.75
CA GLY A 114 -17.03 2.05 2.46
C GLY A 114 -16.89 1.00 1.36
N SER A 115 -15.79 0.25 1.36
CA SER A 115 -15.46 -0.77 0.36
C SER A 115 -16.32 -2.02 0.47
N ASN A 116 -17.07 -2.33 -0.58
CA ASN A 116 -17.77 -3.61 -0.69
C ASN A 116 -16.82 -4.81 -0.75
N LYS A 117 -15.63 -4.62 -1.34
CA LYS A 117 -14.56 -5.62 -1.40
C LYS A 117 -14.06 -5.97 0.00
N LEU A 118 -13.68 -4.96 0.78
CA LEU A 118 -13.18 -5.18 2.15
C LEU A 118 -14.28 -5.69 3.08
N ARG A 119 -15.54 -5.26 2.90
CA ARG A 119 -16.68 -5.83 3.61
C ARG A 119 -16.79 -7.34 3.36
N ALA A 120 -16.72 -7.78 2.11
CA ALA A 120 -16.81 -9.19 1.77
C ALA A 120 -15.64 -10.02 2.37
N ALA A 121 -14.44 -9.46 2.40
CA ALA A 121 -13.28 -10.07 3.04
C ALA A 121 -13.47 -10.21 4.57
N VAL A 122 -13.98 -9.18 5.24
CA VAL A 122 -14.25 -9.22 6.69
C VAL A 122 -15.30 -10.29 7.03
N VAL A 123 -16.37 -10.39 6.24
CA VAL A 123 -17.39 -11.42 6.46
C VAL A 123 -16.80 -12.82 6.29
N HIS A 124 -15.94 -13.03 5.28
CA HIS A 124 -15.23 -14.29 5.10
C HIS A 124 -14.36 -14.65 6.32
N GLU A 125 -13.56 -13.71 6.83
CA GLU A 125 -12.72 -13.95 8.01
C GLU A 125 -13.57 -14.22 9.26
N LEU A 126 -14.68 -13.51 9.47
CA LEU A 126 -15.60 -13.80 10.58
C LEU A 126 -16.26 -15.17 10.46
N ALA A 127 -16.67 -15.59 9.25
CA ALA A 127 -17.24 -16.91 9.01
C ALA A 127 -16.22 -18.02 9.29
N ARG A 128 -14.97 -17.83 8.86
CA ARG A 128 -13.85 -18.73 9.18
C ARG A 128 -13.62 -18.81 10.69
N LEU A 129 -13.56 -17.68 11.39
CA LEU A 129 -13.35 -17.65 12.84
C LEU A 129 -14.47 -18.33 13.63
N ARG A 130 -15.72 -18.21 13.15
CA ARG A 130 -16.86 -18.93 13.73
C ARG A 130 -16.72 -20.44 13.58
N LYS A 131 -16.21 -20.92 12.45
CA LYS A 131 -15.93 -22.36 12.24
C LYS A 131 -14.80 -22.85 13.15
N GLU A 132 -13.75 -22.05 13.32
CA GLU A 132 -12.60 -22.41 14.17
C GLU A 132 -12.91 -22.32 15.67
N ASN A 133 -13.84 -21.45 16.08
CA ASN A 133 -14.15 -21.19 17.49
C ASN A 133 -15.69 -21.09 17.69
N PRO A 134 -16.44 -22.19 17.52
CA PRO A 134 -17.91 -22.15 17.51
C PRO A 134 -18.53 -21.73 18.85
N ASP A 135 -17.82 -21.92 19.97
CA ASP A 135 -18.33 -21.69 21.31
C ASP A 135 -18.19 -20.24 21.81
N LEU A 136 -17.65 -19.33 20.99
CA LEU A 136 -17.48 -17.94 21.43
C LEU A 136 -18.84 -17.23 21.59
N PRO A 137 -19.04 -16.50 22.71
CA PRO A 137 -20.29 -15.78 22.97
C PRO A 137 -20.55 -14.61 21.99
N ALA A 138 -19.55 -14.21 21.19
CA ALA A 138 -19.69 -13.20 20.15
C ALA A 138 -20.74 -13.58 19.10
N TRP A 139 -20.89 -14.87 18.78
CA TRP A 139 -21.79 -15.33 17.72
C TRP A 139 -23.27 -15.17 18.05
N GLU A 140 -23.60 -15.06 19.34
CA GLU A 140 -24.97 -14.82 19.78
C GLU A 140 -25.42 -13.36 19.65
N LYS A 141 -24.50 -12.44 19.36
CA LYS A 141 -24.83 -11.02 19.22
C LYS A 141 -25.61 -10.76 17.92
N PRO A 142 -26.79 -10.12 17.98
CA PRO A 142 -27.60 -9.81 16.79
C PRO A 142 -26.84 -9.02 15.72
N GLN A 143 -25.97 -8.11 16.13
CA GLN A 143 -25.14 -7.30 15.23
C GLN A 143 -24.17 -8.18 14.45
N VAL A 144 -23.50 -9.12 15.13
CA VAL A 144 -22.55 -10.06 14.48
C VAL A 144 -23.30 -11.03 13.56
N LYS A 145 -24.47 -11.53 13.97
CA LYS A 145 -25.34 -12.35 13.10
C LYS A 145 -25.76 -11.61 11.84
N THR A 146 -25.96 -10.29 11.92
CA THR A 146 -26.31 -9.45 10.76
C THR A 146 -25.13 -9.31 9.79
N VAL A 147 -23.92 -9.12 10.29
CA VAL A 147 -22.69 -9.11 9.46
C VAL A 147 -22.50 -10.44 8.74
N LEU A 148 -22.64 -11.56 9.45
CA LEU A 148 -22.45 -12.91 8.90
C LEU A 148 -23.47 -13.32 7.80
N ARG A 149 -24.56 -12.55 7.61
CA ARG A 149 -25.52 -12.76 6.52
C ARG A 149 -25.13 -12.07 5.22
N GLN A 150 -24.14 -11.18 5.26
CA GLN A 150 -23.70 -10.43 4.08
C GLN A 150 -22.85 -11.30 3.16
N ASN A 151 -22.56 -10.79 1.97
CA ASN A 151 -21.69 -11.46 1.01
C ASN A 151 -20.30 -11.72 1.62
N ALA A 152 -19.74 -12.90 1.37
CA ALA A 152 -18.43 -13.31 1.86
C ALA A 152 -17.58 -13.73 0.68
N VAL A 153 -16.38 -13.17 0.56
CA VAL A 153 -15.43 -13.51 -0.50
C VAL A 153 -14.09 -13.79 0.16
N ASN A 154 -13.47 -14.89 -0.20
CA ASN A 154 -12.13 -15.23 0.27
C ASN A 154 -11.12 -14.23 -0.30
N PRO A 155 -10.29 -13.58 0.53
CA PRO A 155 -9.26 -12.66 0.04
C PRO A 155 -8.31 -13.25 -1.00
N ARG A 156 -8.13 -14.58 -1.02
CA ARG A 156 -7.30 -15.27 -2.01
C ARG A 156 -7.93 -15.32 -3.41
N ASP A 157 -9.25 -15.17 -3.49
CA ASP A 157 -10.02 -15.18 -4.73
C ASP A 157 -10.29 -13.74 -5.23
N MET A 158 -9.75 -12.72 -4.54
CA MET A 158 -9.87 -11.32 -4.93
C MET A 158 -8.68 -10.91 -5.79
N ASP A 159 -8.95 -10.19 -6.88
CA ASP A 159 -7.88 -9.60 -7.67
C ASP A 159 -7.22 -8.44 -6.90
N PRO A 160 -5.88 -8.42 -6.80
CA PRO A 160 -5.15 -7.25 -6.35
C PRO A 160 -5.32 -6.12 -7.36
N ASP A 161 -5.96 -5.04 -6.94
CA ASP A 161 -6.26 -3.84 -7.73
C ASP A 161 -5.32 -2.67 -7.38
N LEU A 162 -4.09 -3.01 -6.98
CA LEU A 162 -3.07 -2.02 -6.69
C LEU A 162 -2.37 -1.57 -7.97
N GLU A 163 -2.85 -0.48 -8.55
CA GLU A 163 -2.14 0.20 -9.63
C GLU A 163 -0.90 0.91 -9.09
N LEU A 164 0.24 0.67 -9.75
CA LEU A 164 1.46 1.42 -9.51
C LEU A 164 1.53 2.67 -10.39
N PRO A 165 2.28 3.71 -9.97
CA PRO A 165 2.55 4.85 -10.83
C PRO A 165 3.14 4.41 -12.19
N PHE A 166 2.67 5.02 -13.27
CA PHE A 166 3.10 4.69 -14.63
C PHE A 166 4.63 4.69 -14.78
N GLY A 167 5.17 3.66 -15.46
CA GLY A 167 6.60 3.53 -15.77
C GLY A 167 7.45 2.86 -14.69
N VAL A 168 6.85 2.32 -13.63
CA VAL A 168 7.55 1.54 -12.61
C VAL A 168 7.55 0.06 -13.00
N ASP A 169 8.71 -0.47 -13.39
CA ASP A 169 8.94 -1.91 -13.39
C ASP A 169 9.25 -2.37 -11.97
N LEU A 170 8.50 -3.34 -11.48
CA LEU A 170 8.66 -3.88 -10.13
C LEU A 170 9.92 -4.71 -9.98
N GLY A 171 10.49 -5.25 -11.07
CA GLY A 171 11.58 -6.25 -10.98
C GLY A 171 11.19 -7.51 -10.19
N VAL A 172 9.94 -7.61 -9.75
CA VAL A 172 9.33 -8.76 -9.10
C VAL A 172 8.87 -9.68 -10.23
N HIS A 173 9.30 -10.94 -10.21
CA HIS A 173 8.76 -11.98 -11.09
C HIS A 173 7.29 -12.25 -10.72
N LEU A 174 6.41 -11.33 -11.14
CA LEU A 174 4.98 -11.61 -11.23
C LEU A 174 4.82 -12.75 -12.26
N PRO A 175 3.99 -13.77 -12.02
CA PRO A 175 3.69 -14.77 -13.03
C PRO A 175 3.08 -14.06 -14.24
N GLN A 176 3.87 -13.91 -15.30
CA GLN A 176 3.46 -13.23 -16.52
C GLN A 176 2.35 -14.04 -17.20
N THR A 177 1.12 -13.57 -17.10
CA THR A 177 0.10 -13.93 -18.08
C THR A 177 0.41 -13.09 -19.31
N GLN A 178 0.99 -13.71 -20.35
CA GLN A 178 1.29 -13.03 -21.61
C GLN A 178 -0.02 -12.53 -22.24
N VAL A 179 -0.23 -11.21 -22.25
CA VAL A 179 -1.18 -10.58 -23.15
C VAL A 179 -0.39 -10.08 -24.34
N GLU A 180 -0.46 -10.81 -25.45
CA GLU A 180 0.01 -10.34 -26.75
C GLU A 180 -0.83 -9.14 -27.18
N VAL A 181 -0.27 -7.93 -27.08
CA VAL A 181 -0.84 -6.74 -27.72
C VAL A 181 -0.20 -6.61 -29.10
N SER A 182 -0.89 -7.15 -30.10
CA SER A 182 -0.56 -6.94 -31.52
C SER A 182 -0.81 -5.49 -31.92
N GLY A 183 0.29 -4.79 -32.22
CA GLY A 183 0.45 -3.78 -33.27
C GLY A 183 -0.58 -2.65 -33.40
N LEU A 184 -0.20 -1.45 -32.94
CA LEU A 184 -0.72 -0.18 -33.48
C LEU A 184 0.44 0.64 -34.04
N SER A 185 0.38 0.86 -35.35
CA SER A 185 1.33 1.62 -36.16
C SER A 185 1.23 3.12 -35.83
N THR A 186 2.31 3.73 -35.37
CA THR A 186 2.39 5.18 -35.16
C THR A 186 2.94 5.86 -36.42
N THR A 187 2.10 6.62 -37.12
CA THR A 187 2.57 7.50 -38.21
C THR A 187 3.21 8.75 -37.60
N ALA A 188 4.53 8.85 -37.72
CA ALA A 188 5.28 10.06 -37.35
C ALA A 188 5.11 11.13 -38.45
N THR A 189 4.64 12.32 -38.08
CA THR A 189 4.66 13.51 -38.95
C THR A 189 5.96 14.28 -38.70
N ALA A 190 6.84 14.32 -39.70
CA ALA A 190 8.07 15.09 -39.66
C ALA A 190 7.81 16.57 -40.03
N THR A 191 8.21 17.51 -39.16
CA THR A 191 8.33 18.93 -39.52
C THR A 191 9.79 19.22 -39.78
N SER A 192 10.13 19.60 -41.02
CA SER A 192 11.49 19.96 -41.44
C SER A 192 11.69 21.47 -41.41
N THR A 193 12.73 21.94 -40.72
CA THR A 193 13.24 23.32 -40.82
C THR A 193 14.55 23.31 -41.63
N PRO A 194 14.74 24.18 -42.64
CA PRO A 194 15.98 24.23 -43.42
C PRO A 194 17.11 25.00 -42.68
N PRO A 195 18.40 24.67 -42.91
CA PRO A 195 19.52 25.34 -42.25
C PRO A 195 20.02 26.59 -43.00
N THR A 196 20.42 27.61 -42.25
CA THR A 196 21.16 28.80 -42.71
C THR A 196 22.68 28.51 -42.70
N PRO A 197 23.47 28.93 -43.71
CA PRO A 197 24.89 28.61 -43.78
C PRO A 197 25.77 29.55 -42.92
N SER A 198 26.79 28.97 -42.28
CA SER A 198 27.86 29.70 -41.58
C SER A 198 28.91 30.25 -42.55
N PRO A 199 29.48 31.46 -42.31
CA PRO A 199 30.66 31.93 -43.03
C PRO A 199 31.97 31.51 -42.35
N LYS A 200 33.00 31.26 -43.18
CA LYS A 200 34.38 30.94 -42.81
C LYS A 200 35.19 32.19 -42.41
N ALA A 201 36.19 31.93 -41.57
CA ALA A 201 37.16 32.84 -40.98
C ALA A 201 38.11 33.53 -41.98
N ASP A 202 38.62 34.71 -41.62
CA ASP A 202 40.06 34.90 -41.37
C ASP A 202 40.44 36.29 -40.82
N ALA A 203 41.59 36.31 -40.12
CA ALA A 203 42.53 37.41 -39.86
C ALA A 203 42.69 37.92 -38.40
N ALA A 204 43.96 37.92 -38.00
CA ALA A 204 44.57 38.14 -36.69
C ALA A 204 44.79 39.62 -36.30
N ALA A 205 44.95 39.91 -34.99
CA ALA A 205 46.22 40.34 -34.35
C ALA A 205 46.02 41.25 -33.10
N GLU A 206 46.94 41.06 -32.12
CA GLU A 206 47.42 41.96 -31.04
C GLU A 206 46.49 42.30 -29.84
N ILE A 207 46.70 41.68 -28.66
CA ILE A 207 47.54 42.11 -27.50
C ILE A 207 47.10 43.44 -26.86
N GLU A 208 46.49 43.37 -25.67
CA GLU A 208 46.79 44.29 -24.56
C GLU A 208 46.33 43.75 -23.19
N SER A 209 46.96 44.30 -22.15
CA SER A 209 47.21 43.79 -20.81
C SER A 209 46.09 43.91 -19.76
N TYR A 210 46.20 43.02 -18.77
CA TYR A 210 45.70 43.02 -17.37
C TYR A 210 45.51 44.42 -16.69
N PRO A 211 44.68 44.57 -15.63
CA PRO A 211 44.97 43.91 -14.35
C PRO A 211 43.79 43.44 -13.46
N GLN A 212 44.18 42.57 -12.52
CA GLN A 212 43.47 42.05 -11.35
C GLN A 212 43.35 43.07 -10.20
N GLY A 213 42.29 42.88 -9.41
CA GLY A 213 42.24 43.12 -7.96
C GLY A 213 41.28 44.24 -7.52
N PRO A 214 40.93 44.35 -6.21
CA PRO A 214 41.16 43.47 -5.04
C PRO A 214 39.82 42.91 -4.49
N GLY A 215 39.66 42.00 -3.51
CA GLY A 215 40.43 41.66 -2.31
C GLY A 215 39.65 42.06 -1.04
N ARG A 216 39.03 41.08 -0.37
CA ARG A 216 38.63 40.95 1.07
C ARG A 216 37.70 41.98 1.75
N SER A 217 36.74 41.45 2.54
CA SER A 217 36.72 41.66 4.01
C SER A 217 35.71 40.75 4.73
N ASP A 218 36.21 40.05 5.75
CA ASP A 218 35.50 39.32 6.81
C ASP A 218 34.74 40.26 7.79
N THR A 219 34.06 39.62 8.75
CA THR A 219 33.38 40.08 9.99
C THR A 219 31.85 40.24 9.82
N ARG A 220 31.01 39.60 10.65
CA ARG A 220 31.10 39.35 12.09
C ARG A 220 30.32 38.10 12.51
#